data_AF-A0A1H7E2G4-F1
#
_entry.id   AF-A0A1H7E2G4-F1
#
_cell.length_a   1.000
_cell.length_b   1.000
_cell.length_c   1.000
_cell.angle_alpha   90.00
_cell.angle_beta   90.00
_cell.angle_gamma   90.00
#
_symmetry.space_group_name_H-M   'P 1'
#
loop_
_entity.id
_entity.type
_entity.pdbx_description
1 polymer ?
#
loop_
_entity_poly.entity_id
_entity_poly.type
_entity_poly.pdbx_seq_one_letter_code
_entity_poly.pdbx_strand_id
1 'polypeptide(L)' 'MRYPKIKDVFVTAYTRFRLGKLEFVCQHWRSHPGQLDLFA' A
#
# COMPACT_ATOMS: atom_id res chain seq x y z
N MET A 1 -19.21 7.36 -10.61
CA MET A 1 -17.80 6.97 -10.42
C MET A 1 -17.66 5.49 -10.76
N ARG A 2 -17.01 5.14 -11.87
CA ARG A 2 -16.65 3.75 -12.17
C ARG A 2 -15.40 3.44 -11.36
N TYR A 3 -15.54 2.76 -10.22
CA TYR A 3 -14.37 2.30 -9.47
C TYR A 3 -13.61 1.33 -10.40
N PRO A 4 -12.39 1.67 -10.86
CA PRO A 4 -11.62 0.75 -11.67
C PRO A 4 -11.28 -0.47 -10.80
N LYS A 5 -11.10 -1.64 -11.43
CA LYS A 5 -10.67 -2.90 -10.79
C LYS A 5 -9.89 -2.67 -9.48
N ILE A 6 -10.30 -3.36 -8.42
CA ILE A 6 -9.55 -3.41 -7.16
C ILE A 6 -8.11 -3.77 -7.53
N LYS A 7 -7.19 -2.84 -7.27
CA LYS A 7 -5.75 -3.02 -7.48
C LYS A 7 -5.11 -3.25 -6.13
N ASP A 8 -4.46 -4.39 -6.00
CA ASP A 8 -3.63 -4.68 -4.84
C ASP A 8 -2.31 -3.92 -5.00
N VAL A 9 -1.83 -3.34 -3.90
CA VAL A 9 -0.60 -2.55 -3.88
C VAL A 9 0.26 -3.01 -2.72
N PHE A 10 1.26 -3.81 -3.05
CA PHE A 10 2.32 -4.19 -2.14
C PHE A 10 3.51 -3.24 -2.30
N VAL A 11 3.98 -2.71 -1.18
CA VAL A 11 5.17 -1.87 -1.11
C VAL A 11 6.30 -2.72 -0.52
N THR A 12 7.40 -2.84 -1.25
CA THR A 12 8.63 -3.48 -0.76
C THR A 12 9.35 -2.55 0.23
N ALA A 13 10.27 -3.09 1.02
CA ALA A 13 11.07 -2.26 1.92
C ALA A 13 12.01 -1.35 1.10
N TYR A 14 12.06 -0.07 1.47
CA TYR A 14 12.92 0.91 0.81
C TYR A 14 13.20 2.13 1.70
N THR A 15 14.23 2.88 1.33
CA THR A 15 14.57 4.15 1.98
C THR A 15 14.05 5.31 1.13
N ARG A 16 13.43 6.32 1.75
CA ARG A 16 12.94 7.52 1.05
C ARG A 16 13.38 8.80 1.76
N PHE A 17 13.48 9.89 1.02
CA PHE A 17 13.67 11.22 1.60
C PHE A 17 12.36 11.99 1.57
N ARG A 18 11.89 12.46 2.73
CA ARG A 18 10.62 13.20 2.86
C ARG A 18 10.78 14.28 3.92
N LEU A 19 10.34 15.50 3.58
CA LEU A 19 10.37 16.67 4.47
C LEU A 19 11.74 16.88 5.16
N GLY A 20 12.83 16.74 4.40
CA GLY A 20 14.18 16.95 4.92
C GLY A 20 14.74 15.79 5.74
N LYS A 21 14.05 14.65 5.82
CA LYS A 21 14.46 13.48 6.61
C LYS A 21 14.53 12.22 5.76
N LEU A 22 15.51 11.37 6.09
CA LEU A 22 15.59 10.02 5.58
C LEU A 22 14.65 9.12 6.40
N GLU A 23 13.74 8.44 5.73
CA GLU A 23 12.78 7.52 6.33
C GLU A 23 13.03 6.10 5.81
N PHE A 24 12.98 5.12 6.71
CA PHE A 24 13.05 3.70 6.37
C PHE A 24 11.63 3.14 6.34
N VAL A 25 11.18 2.69 5.17
CA VAL A 25 9.86 2.12 4.97
C VAL A 25 9.99 0.61 4.95
N CYS A 26 9.29 -0.05 5.87
CA CYS A 26 9.15 -1.50 5.88
C CYS A 26 8.18 -1.96 4.77
N GLN A 27 8.32 -3.22 4.35
CA GLN A 27 7.38 -3.82 3.41
C GLN A 27 5.97 -3.87 4.01
N HIS A 28 4.96 -3.47 3.25
CA HIS A 28 3.56 -3.48 3.70
C HIS A 28 2.59 -3.44 2.52
N TRP A 29 1.35 -3.86 2.78
CA TRP A 29 0.24 -3.64 1.87
C TRP A 29 -0.33 -2.23 2.06
N ARG A 30 -0.40 -1.45 0.98
CA ARG A 30 -1.20 -0.20 0.96
C ARG A 30 -2.64 -0.46 0.56
N SER A 31 -2.85 -1.44 -0.32
CA SER A 31 -4.16 -2.01 -0.67
C SER A 31 -4.02 -3.52 -0.63
N HIS A 32 -4.66 -4.18 0.34
CA HIS A 32 -4.55 -5.62 0.52
C HIS A 32 -5.63 -6.37 -0.31
N PRO A 33 -5.30 -7.52 -0.93
CA PRO A 33 -6.30 -8.35 -1.58
C PRO A 33 -7.34 -8.84 -0.56
N GLY A 34 -8.62 -8.63 -0.84
CA GLY A 34 -9.70 -8.97 0.11
C GLY A 34 -9.86 -7.98 1.28
N GLN A 35 -9.26 -6.79 1.23
CA GLN A 35 -9.48 -5.74 2.23
C GLN A 35 -10.96 -5.35 2.39
N LEU A 36 -11.77 -5.54 1.35
CA LEU A 36 -13.22 -5.28 1.36
C LEU A 36 -14.06 -6.56 1.51
N ASP A 37 -13.43 -7.73 1.57
CA ASP A 37 -14.14 -9.00 1.80
C ASP A 37 -14.33 -9.19 3.31
N LEU A 38 -15.40 -8.59 3.83
CA LEU A 38 -15.72 -8.65 5.24
C LEU A 38 -16.30 -10.01 5.69
N PHE A 39 -16.75 -10.86 4.75
CA PHE A 39 -17.55 -12.07 5.03
C PHE A 39 -17.35 -13.24 4.04
N ALA A 40 -16.16 -13.39 3.43
CA ALA A 40 -15.89 -14.54 2.56
C ALA A 40 -15.79 -15.86 3.34
#